data_AF-A0A9W9GUA6-F1
#
_entry.id   AF-A0A9W9GUA6-F1
#
_cell.length_a   1.000
_cell.length_b   1.000
_cell.length_c   1.000
_cell.angle_alpha   90.00
_cell.angle_beta   90.00
_cell.angle_gamma   90.00
#
_symmetry.space_group_name_H-M   'P 1'
#
loop_
_entity.id
_entity.type
_entity.pdbx_description
1 polymer ?
#
loop_
_entity_poly.entity_id
_entity_poly.type
_entity_poly.pdbx_seq_one_letter_code
_entity_poly.pdbx_strand_id
1 'polypeptide(L)'
;MPGSLAEYLAKNYLTADPAIERPKKKRKKTKAIDTASSGLIIADDDPPDIRSTLGVQNQDDEDRPYFETSANTAEFRRTKKSNWKTIGGPAPGQGGSEQAAADAILADAAAERAAQQDADDDEAPMIEDEDDGAGRMESGARAGLQTAAQTAAMVKAQEKRRKAEEAQFRDPAAAKEKTQETIYRDASGRIINVAMKRAEARRAEEEKRVQEEKAREALMGDVQLKQREARRQELQDIKAMPVARTIEDEDINEEMRARDRWNDPAAEFLTARREKGASMTGRPLYQGAFQPNRYGIRPGHRWDGVDRGNGFEKDWFAARNKKSRLATLEYQWQMDE
;
A
#
# COMPACT_ATOMS: atom_id res chain seq x y z
N MET A 1 -46.39 -9.26 4.95
CA MET A 1 -47.08 -10.48 5.43
C MET A 1 -46.72 -10.67 6.89
N PRO A 2 -47.64 -10.48 7.84
CA PRO A 2 -47.36 -10.78 9.24
C PRO A 2 -47.25 -12.31 9.39
N GLY A 3 -46.07 -12.78 9.77
CA GLY A 3 -45.82 -14.19 10.06
C GLY A 3 -46.80 -14.69 11.13
N SER A 4 -47.27 -15.92 10.96
CA SER A 4 -48.28 -16.49 11.85
C SER A 4 -47.79 -16.48 13.30
N LEU A 5 -48.70 -16.28 14.27
CA LEU A 5 -48.39 -16.29 15.71
C LEU A 5 -47.60 -17.55 16.13
N ALA A 6 -47.88 -18.69 15.47
CA ALA A 6 -47.18 -19.95 15.69
C ALA A 6 -45.68 -19.85 15.36
N GLU A 7 -45.32 -19.12 14.32
CA GLU A 7 -43.94 -18.94 13.87
C GLU A 7 -43.15 -18.02 14.81
N TYR A 8 -43.81 -17.00 15.38
CA TYR A 8 -43.24 -16.14 16.40
C TYR A 8 -43.01 -16.86 17.73
N LEU A 9 -43.96 -17.72 18.14
CA LEU A 9 -43.83 -18.52 19.36
C LEU A 9 -42.76 -19.61 19.23
N ALA A 10 -42.68 -20.26 18.06
CA ALA A 10 -41.65 -21.24 17.76
C ALA A 10 -40.23 -20.65 17.89
N LYS A 11 -40.01 -19.47 17.30
CA LYS A 11 -38.70 -18.82 17.26
C LYS A 11 -38.23 -18.24 18.58
N ASN A 12 -39.15 -17.71 19.39
CA ASN A 12 -38.77 -16.96 20.59
C ASN A 12 -38.94 -17.75 21.90
N TYR A 13 -39.72 -18.84 21.90
CA TYR A 13 -40.11 -19.51 23.14
C TYR A 13 -40.06 -21.04 23.11
N LEU A 14 -39.94 -21.69 21.95
CA LEU A 14 -39.93 -23.17 21.84
C LEU A 14 -38.56 -23.76 21.48
N THR A 15 -37.55 -22.96 21.16
CA THR A 15 -36.17 -23.45 21.09
C THR A 15 -35.62 -23.56 22.50
N ALA A 16 -35.49 -24.78 23.01
CA ALA A 16 -34.77 -25.04 24.25
C ALA A 16 -33.33 -24.51 24.12
N ASP A 17 -32.93 -23.61 25.03
CA ASP A 17 -31.57 -23.07 25.05
C ASP A 17 -30.54 -24.22 25.11
N PRO A 18 -29.51 -24.24 24.23
CA PRO A 18 -28.41 -25.15 24.41
C PRO A 18 -27.68 -24.81 25.72
N ALA A 19 -27.42 -25.83 26.54
CA ALA A 19 -26.80 -25.68 27.85
C ALA A 19 -25.55 -24.80 27.79
N ILE A 20 -25.51 -23.76 28.63
CA ILE A 20 -24.39 -22.83 28.77
C ILE A 20 -23.17 -23.60 29.29
N GLU A 21 -22.23 -23.94 28.41
CA GLU A 21 -20.91 -24.43 28.81
C GLU A 21 -20.14 -23.32 29.53
N ARG A 22 -20.05 -23.43 30.86
CA ARG A 22 -19.19 -22.59 31.68
C ARG A 22 -17.72 -22.93 31.39
N PRO A 23 -16.85 -21.96 31.03
CA PRO A 23 -15.44 -22.26 30.78
C PRO A 23 -14.72 -22.67 32.07
N LYS A 24 -14.11 -23.86 32.07
CA LYS A 24 -13.28 -24.36 33.17
C LYS A 24 -12.00 -23.52 33.30
N LYS A 25 -11.77 -22.96 34.49
CA LYS A 25 -10.53 -22.26 34.87
C LYS A 25 -9.31 -23.16 34.66
N LYS A 26 -8.42 -22.80 33.73
CA LYS A 26 -7.12 -23.49 33.54
C LYS A 26 -6.17 -23.13 34.68
N ARG A 27 -5.78 -24.11 35.49
CA ARG A 27 -4.63 -24.05 36.39
C ARG A 27 -3.35 -24.09 35.55
N LYS A 28 -2.40 -23.17 35.79
CA LYS A 28 -1.04 -23.23 35.24
C LYS A 28 -0.40 -24.56 35.64
N LYS A 29 -0.07 -25.39 34.64
CA LYS A 29 0.77 -26.58 34.81
C LYS A 29 2.14 -26.24 34.23
N THR A 30 3.14 -26.16 35.09
CA THR A 30 4.55 -26.13 34.70
C THR A 30 4.85 -27.43 33.95
N LYS A 31 5.44 -27.33 32.76
CA LYS A 31 5.87 -28.48 31.95
C LYS A 31 7.39 -28.56 32.06
N ALA A 32 7.89 -29.69 32.56
CA ALA A 32 9.30 -30.05 32.50
C ALA A 32 9.68 -30.35 31.04
N ILE A 33 10.89 -29.96 30.66
CA ILE A 33 11.48 -30.14 29.33
C ILE A 33 12.20 -31.48 29.33
N ASP A 34 11.74 -32.42 28.51
CA ASP A 34 12.51 -33.60 28.11
C ASP A 34 13.02 -33.38 26.69
N THR A 35 14.33 -33.32 26.54
CA THR A 35 15.06 -33.28 25.28
C THR A 35 15.23 -34.68 24.70
N ALA A 36 14.57 -34.98 23.58
CA ALA A 36 14.96 -36.07 22.69
C ALA A 36 14.49 -35.82 21.25
N SER A 37 15.47 -35.65 20.35
CA SER A 37 15.55 -35.99 18.93
C SER A 37 14.32 -35.87 17.98
N SER A 38 14.57 -35.16 16.87
CA SER A 38 14.07 -35.33 15.49
C SER A 38 12.91 -34.45 15.00
N GLY A 39 13.26 -33.46 14.17
CA GLY A 39 12.64 -33.20 12.86
C GLY A 39 11.29 -32.48 12.78
N LEU A 40 11.25 -31.16 13.05
CA LEU A 40 10.50 -30.13 12.28
C LEU A 40 10.75 -28.76 12.94
N ILE A 41 11.28 -27.78 12.20
CA ILE A 41 11.47 -26.40 12.71
C ILE A 41 10.20 -25.61 12.35
N ILE A 42 9.30 -25.46 13.32
CA ILE A 42 8.23 -24.46 13.26
C ILE A 42 8.80 -23.22 13.95
N ALA A 43 9.05 -22.17 13.17
CA ALA A 43 9.42 -20.87 13.72
C ALA A 43 8.16 -20.26 14.37
N ASP A 44 8.13 -20.26 15.71
CA ASP A 44 7.16 -19.52 16.50
C ASP A 44 7.55 -18.04 16.45
N ASP A 45 6.90 -17.27 15.58
CA ASP A 45 7.02 -15.82 15.47
C ASP A 45 6.09 -15.17 16.51
N ASP A 46 6.40 -15.36 17.79
CA ASP A 46 5.74 -14.68 18.90
C ASP A 46 6.51 -13.36 19.19
N PRO A 47 5.86 -12.19 19.08
CA PRO A 47 6.53 -10.91 19.32
C PRO A 47 6.99 -10.79 20.79
N PRO A 48 8.18 -10.25 21.07
CA PRO A 48 8.71 -10.21 22.43
C PRO A 48 7.83 -9.37 23.37
N ASP A 49 7.40 -10.02 24.45
CA ASP A 49 6.62 -9.41 25.53
C ASP A 49 7.39 -8.22 26.13
N ILE A 50 6.74 -7.05 26.14
CA ILE A 50 7.24 -5.71 26.49
C ILE A 50 7.82 -5.58 27.92
N ARG A 51 7.83 -6.68 28.68
CA ARG A 51 8.30 -6.75 30.06
C ARG A 51 9.70 -7.33 30.21
N SER A 52 10.24 -8.01 29.19
CA SER A 52 11.61 -8.57 29.29
C SER A 52 12.71 -7.58 28.89
N THR A 53 12.36 -6.39 28.38
CA THR A 53 13.31 -5.36 27.92
C THR A 53 13.62 -4.30 28.97
N LEU A 54 13.07 -4.41 30.19
CA LEU A 54 13.27 -3.41 31.25
C LEU A 54 14.29 -3.83 32.32
N GLY A 55 15.10 -4.85 32.04
CA GLY A 55 16.18 -5.28 32.93
C GLY A 55 17.45 -5.47 32.12
N VAL A 56 18.48 -4.69 32.45
CA VAL A 56 19.85 -4.72 31.90
C VAL A 56 20.06 -3.79 30.70
N GLN A 57 20.32 -2.50 30.98
CA GLN A 57 21.57 -1.82 30.61
C GLN A 57 21.56 -0.36 31.10
N ASN A 58 22.28 -0.12 32.20
CA ASN A 58 22.96 1.15 32.43
C ASN A 58 24.18 1.15 31.50
N GLN A 59 24.21 2.02 30.50
CA GLN A 59 25.42 2.59 29.93
C GLN A 59 25.05 3.67 28.90
N ASP A 60 25.68 4.82 29.07
CA ASP A 60 25.72 5.96 28.17
C ASP A 60 25.94 5.54 26.71
N ASP A 61 25.19 6.15 25.77
CA ASP A 61 25.55 6.43 24.37
C ASP A 61 24.28 6.73 23.54
N GLU A 62 23.75 7.97 23.60
CA GLU A 62 22.57 8.39 22.81
C GLU A 62 22.87 8.88 21.37
N ASP A 63 24.12 8.79 20.89
CA ASP A 63 24.49 9.15 19.50
C ASP A 63 24.81 7.94 18.60
N ARG A 64 24.19 6.78 18.85
CA ARG A 64 24.23 5.64 17.93
C ARG A 64 22.94 5.55 17.10
N PRO A 65 23.02 5.61 15.75
CA PRO A 65 21.84 5.38 14.92
C PRO A 65 21.31 3.95 15.12
N TYR A 66 20.01 3.85 15.37
CA TYR A 66 19.27 2.59 15.47
C TYR A 66 19.26 1.90 14.10
N PHE A 67 20.05 0.85 13.94
CA PHE A 67 19.99 -0.04 12.78
C PHE A 67 19.06 -1.21 13.08
N GLU A 68 18.02 -1.36 12.26
CA GLU A 68 17.10 -2.50 12.27
C GLU A 68 17.84 -3.75 11.76
N THR A 69 18.39 -4.57 12.65
CA THR A 69 19.19 -5.76 12.30
C THR A 69 18.35 -7.01 11.99
N SER A 70 17.09 -6.87 11.61
CA SER A 70 16.21 -8.00 11.21
C SER A 70 16.08 -8.20 9.69
N ALA A 71 16.80 -7.43 8.87
CA ALA A 71 16.89 -7.68 7.44
C ALA A 71 18.05 -8.65 7.11
N ASN A 72 17.72 -9.93 6.91
CA ASN A 72 18.66 -10.94 6.42
C ASN A 72 19.20 -10.53 5.03
N THR A 73 20.47 -10.11 4.97
CA THR A 73 21.20 -9.68 3.76
C THR A 73 21.64 -10.86 2.87
N ALA A 74 20.77 -11.86 2.68
CA ALA A 74 21.04 -13.03 1.85
C ALA A 74 20.70 -12.82 0.36
N GLU A 75 19.93 -11.78 0.00
CA GLU A 75 19.49 -11.55 -1.38
C GLU A 75 20.46 -10.72 -2.23
N PHE A 76 21.44 -10.04 -1.62
CA PHE A 76 22.35 -9.13 -2.33
C PHE A 76 23.57 -9.79 -2.97
N ARG A 77 23.72 -11.12 -2.88
CA ARG A 77 24.91 -11.85 -3.40
C ARG A 77 24.68 -12.64 -4.69
N ARG A 78 23.54 -12.48 -5.38
CA ARG A 78 23.20 -13.27 -6.59
C ARG A 78 23.10 -12.49 -7.90
N THR A 79 23.70 -11.31 -8.04
CA THR A 79 23.76 -10.61 -9.33
C THR A 79 25.20 -10.23 -9.70
N LYS A 80 25.77 -10.95 -10.68
CA LYS A 80 27.12 -10.70 -11.27
C LYS A 80 27.11 -9.57 -12.31
N LYS A 81 26.30 -8.53 -12.15
CA LYS A 81 26.27 -7.37 -13.06
C LYS A 81 26.13 -6.08 -12.26
N SER A 82 27.11 -5.19 -12.40
CA SER A 82 27.12 -3.86 -11.78
C SER A 82 26.11 -2.94 -12.48
N ASN A 83 25.10 -2.48 -11.74
CA ASN A 83 24.14 -1.45 -12.19
C ASN A 83 24.69 -0.03 -11.96
N TRP A 84 25.93 0.22 -12.35
CA TRP A 84 26.48 1.58 -12.29
C TRP A 84 26.04 2.34 -13.54
N LYS A 85 25.32 3.44 -13.36
CA LYS A 85 24.94 4.37 -14.43
C LYS A 85 26.06 5.40 -14.57
N THR A 86 26.83 5.34 -15.65
CA THR A 86 27.85 6.35 -15.96
C THR A 86 27.15 7.67 -16.30
N ILE A 87 27.38 8.71 -15.48
CA ILE A 87 26.95 10.08 -15.76
C ILE A 87 28.18 10.83 -16.24
N GLY A 88 28.31 11.00 -17.56
CA GLY A 88 29.43 11.69 -18.17
C GLY A 88 29.50 11.57 -19.69
N GLY A 89 28.77 12.44 -20.39
CA GLY A 89 29.00 12.83 -21.80
C GLY A 89 27.73 13.23 -22.56
N PRO A 90 27.78 14.20 -23.51
CA PRO A 90 28.36 15.55 -23.45
C PRO A 90 27.33 16.62 -22.98
N ALA A 91 27.81 17.85 -22.75
CA ALA A 91 27.11 18.99 -22.11
C ALA A 91 25.92 19.57 -22.92
N PRO A 92 24.94 20.25 -22.26
CA PRO A 92 23.76 20.82 -22.92
C PRO A 92 24.09 22.21 -23.47
N GLY A 93 24.03 22.35 -24.79
CA GLY A 93 24.28 23.65 -25.41
C GLY A 93 24.08 23.73 -26.92
N GLN A 94 23.29 22.83 -27.52
CA GLN A 94 22.72 22.90 -28.88
C GLN A 94 22.04 21.55 -29.15
N GLY A 95 20.89 21.54 -29.83
CA GLY A 95 20.46 20.31 -30.51
C GLY A 95 19.10 19.71 -30.14
N GLY A 96 18.13 20.46 -29.64
CA GLY A 96 16.75 19.94 -29.53
C GLY A 96 16.16 19.49 -30.88
N SER A 97 16.52 20.15 -31.98
CA SER A 97 16.13 19.76 -33.33
C SER A 97 16.99 18.63 -33.90
N GLU A 98 18.26 18.54 -33.52
CA GLU A 98 19.21 17.57 -34.06
C GLU A 98 19.11 16.22 -33.35
N GLN A 99 18.82 16.21 -32.04
CA GLN A 99 18.47 14.99 -31.29
C GLN A 99 17.12 14.42 -31.72
N ALA A 100 16.11 15.26 -31.94
CA ALA A 100 14.82 14.81 -32.47
C ALA A 100 14.95 14.27 -33.91
N ALA A 101 15.79 14.88 -34.74
CA ALA A 101 16.11 14.36 -36.07
C ALA A 101 16.89 13.04 -36.00
N ALA A 102 17.86 12.91 -35.09
CA ALA A 102 18.60 11.67 -34.88
C ALA A 102 17.71 10.53 -34.35
N ASP A 103 16.81 10.83 -33.42
CA ASP A 103 15.84 9.86 -32.88
C ASP A 103 14.80 9.47 -33.94
N ALA A 104 14.38 10.40 -34.80
CA ALA A 104 13.49 10.10 -35.93
C ALA A 104 14.19 9.20 -36.97
N ILE A 105 15.47 9.44 -37.28
CA ILE A 105 16.26 8.58 -38.18
C ILE A 105 16.47 7.20 -37.55
N LEU A 106 16.71 7.12 -36.24
CA LEU A 106 16.81 5.82 -35.55
C LEU A 106 15.49 5.06 -35.54
N ALA A 107 14.37 5.77 -35.35
CA ALA A 107 13.03 5.17 -35.37
C ALA A 107 12.63 4.70 -36.77
N ASP A 108 12.95 5.48 -37.80
CA ASP A 108 12.72 5.13 -39.21
C ASP A 108 13.59 3.94 -39.62
N ALA A 109 14.88 3.94 -39.28
CA ALA A 109 15.77 2.81 -39.51
C ALA A 109 15.34 1.55 -38.73
N ALA A 110 14.75 1.69 -37.55
CA ALA A 110 14.20 0.57 -36.79
C ALA A 110 12.91 0.03 -37.42
N ALA A 111 12.05 0.90 -37.95
CA ALA A 111 10.84 0.51 -38.67
C ALA A 111 11.17 -0.16 -40.01
N GLU A 112 12.15 0.36 -40.74
CA GLU A 112 12.63 -0.21 -42.01
C GLU A 112 13.24 -1.60 -41.76
N ARG A 113 14.06 -1.76 -40.70
CA ARG A 113 14.64 -3.06 -40.33
C ARG A 113 13.61 -4.07 -39.83
N ALA A 114 12.53 -3.62 -39.18
CA ALA A 114 11.41 -4.48 -38.79
C ALA A 114 10.59 -4.91 -40.01
N ALA A 115 10.28 -3.99 -40.92
CA ALA A 115 9.60 -4.28 -42.17
C ALA A 115 10.42 -5.22 -43.07
N GLN A 116 11.76 -5.09 -43.08
CA GLN A 116 12.65 -6.00 -43.80
C GLN A 116 12.70 -7.38 -43.15
N GLN A 117 12.66 -7.47 -41.81
CA GLN A 117 12.53 -8.76 -41.11
C GLN A 117 11.19 -9.45 -41.38
N ASP A 118 10.11 -8.69 -41.51
CA ASP A 118 8.79 -9.24 -41.85
C ASP A 118 8.71 -9.64 -43.33
N ALA A 119 9.40 -8.92 -44.24
CA ALA A 119 9.50 -9.28 -45.66
C ALA A 119 10.40 -10.50 -45.91
N ASP A 120 11.47 -10.68 -45.13
CA ASP A 120 12.36 -11.85 -45.21
C ASP A 120 11.70 -13.14 -44.67
N ASP A 121 10.63 -13.04 -43.86
CA ASP A 121 9.86 -14.19 -43.36
C ASP A 121 8.76 -14.65 -44.36
N ASP A 122 8.33 -13.80 -45.30
CA ASP A 122 7.33 -14.12 -46.35
C ASP A 122 7.97 -14.50 -47.71
N GLU A 123 9.26 -14.18 -47.93
CA GLU A 123 10.02 -14.53 -49.15
C GLU A 123 11.17 -15.51 -48.87
N ALA A 124 10.95 -16.46 -47.96
CA ALA A 124 11.75 -17.68 -47.93
C ALA A 124 11.35 -18.56 -49.12
N PRO A 125 12.30 -19.04 -49.97
CA PRO A 125 11.97 -20.06 -50.95
C PRO A 125 11.34 -21.23 -50.20
N MET A 126 10.19 -21.72 -50.68
CA MET A 126 9.66 -23.02 -50.32
C MET A 126 10.67 -24.06 -50.80
N ILE A 127 11.71 -24.28 -49.99
CA ILE A 127 12.59 -25.43 -50.13
C ILE A 127 11.74 -26.58 -49.64
N GLU A 128 11.10 -27.27 -50.59
CA GLU A 128 10.77 -28.68 -50.43
C GLU A 128 12.09 -29.42 -50.16
N ASP A 129 12.51 -29.44 -48.90
CA ASP A 129 13.47 -30.44 -48.44
C ASP A 129 12.71 -31.76 -48.32
N GLU A 130 12.57 -32.42 -49.48
CA GLU A 130 12.74 -33.87 -49.52
C GLU A 130 14.12 -34.17 -48.91
N ASP A 131 14.17 -34.51 -47.61
CA ASP A 131 14.79 -35.76 -47.18
C ASP A 131 14.73 -36.04 -45.66
N ASP A 132 14.37 -37.29 -45.40
CA ASP A 132 14.96 -38.20 -44.41
C ASP A 132 14.70 -38.05 -42.90
N GLY A 133 13.73 -38.83 -42.43
CA GLY A 133 14.03 -40.05 -41.65
C GLY A 133 14.72 -39.96 -40.28
N ALA A 134 15.07 -38.79 -39.77
CA ALA A 134 15.75 -38.66 -38.47
C ALA A 134 14.75 -38.54 -37.32
N GLY A 135 14.69 -39.56 -36.45
CA GLY A 135 13.82 -39.60 -35.28
C GLY A 135 13.99 -38.37 -34.37
N ARG A 136 12.86 -37.73 -34.02
CA ARG A 136 12.79 -36.67 -33.01
C ARG A 136 12.76 -37.30 -31.62
N MET A 137 13.43 -36.69 -30.65
CA MET A 137 13.38 -37.11 -29.25
C MET A 137 12.04 -36.71 -28.61
N GLU A 138 11.72 -37.29 -27.46
CA GLU A 138 10.52 -36.96 -26.65
C GLU A 138 10.47 -35.47 -26.27
N SER A 139 11.62 -34.81 -26.18
CA SER A 139 11.75 -33.36 -25.96
C SER A 139 11.43 -32.50 -27.20
N GLY A 140 11.10 -33.11 -28.34
CA GLY A 140 10.90 -32.46 -29.64
C GLY A 140 12.19 -32.10 -30.36
N ALA A 141 13.36 -32.34 -29.75
CA ALA A 141 14.66 -32.02 -30.34
C ALA A 141 15.09 -33.06 -31.39
N ARG A 142 15.70 -32.59 -32.48
CA ARG A 142 16.24 -33.45 -33.55
C ARG A 142 17.46 -34.22 -33.00
N ALA A 143 17.49 -35.54 -33.19
CA ALA A 143 18.61 -36.36 -32.74
C ALA A 143 19.87 -36.06 -33.58
N GLY A 144 21.00 -35.74 -32.93
CA GLY A 144 22.29 -35.46 -33.57
C GLY A 144 22.96 -34.15 -33.15
N LEU A 145 24.16 -33.86 -33.69
CA LEU A 145 24.93 -32.64 -33.42
C LEU A 145 24.24 -31.42 -34.08
N GLN A 146 23.51 -30.63 -33.30
CA GLN A 146 22.77 -29.46 -33.80
C GLN A 146 23.67 -28.22 -33.86
N THR A 147 23.56 -27.45 -34.94
CA THR A 147 24.19 -26.12 -35.02
C THR A 147 23.41 -25.10 -34.18
N ALA A 148 24.07 -24.03 -33.72
CA ALA A 148 23.43 -23.01 -32.88
C ALA A 148 22.23 -22.31 -33.58
N ALA A 149 22.24 -22.21 -34.91
CA ALA A 149 21.13 -21.69 -35.69
C ALA A 149 19.91 -22.64 -35.65
N GLN A 150 20.14 -23.95 -35.74
CA GLN A 150 19.08 -24.97 -35.69
C GLN A 150 18.40 -25.04 -34.32
N THR A 151 19.14 -24.88 -33.23
CA THR A 151 18.56 -24.85 -31.87
C THR A 151 17.77 -23.56 -31.62
N ALA A 152 18.24 -22.41 -32.11
CA ALA A 152 17.53 -21.13 -32.00
C ALA A 152 16.20 -21.15 -32.78
N ALA A 153 16.20 -21.70 -34.00
CA ALA A 153 14.99 -21.86 -34.80
C ALA A 153 13.96 -22.78 -34.11
N MET A 154 14.42 -23.88 -33.50
CA MET A 154 13.57 -24.80 -32.75
C MET A 154 12.91 -24.14 -31.53
N VAL A 155 13.68 -23.37 -30.74
CA VAL A 155 13.14 -22.67 -29.56
C VAL A 155 12.13 -21.60 -29.98
N LYS A 156 12.40 -20.81 -31.02
CA LYS A 156 11.47 -19.82 -31.56
C LYS A 156 10.16 -20.46 -32.03
N ALA A 157 10.23 -21.64 -32.67
CA ALA A 157 9.05 -22.39 -33.08
C ALA A 157 8.26 -22.94 -31.87
N GLN A 158 8.94 -23.43 -30.84
CA GLN A 158 8.29 -23.94 -29.62
C GLN A 158 7.59 -22.83 -28.83
N GLU A 159 8.20 -21.65 -28.71
CA GLU A 159 7.60 -20.49 -28.06
C GLU A 159 6.37 -19.96 -28.83
N LYS A 160 6.44 -19.91 -30.17
CA LYS A 160 5.28 -19.55 -31.01
C LYS A 160 4.11 -20.54 -30.80
N ARG A 161 4.38 -21.85 -30.76
CA ARG A 161 3.35 -22.88 -30.48
C ARG A 161 2.77 -22.75 -29.08
N ARG A 162 3.62 -22.57 -28.05
CA ARG A 162 3.17 -22.37 -26.66
C ARG A 162 2.30 -21.11 -26.54
N LYS A 163 2.67 -20.01 -27.19
CA LYS A 163 1.90 -18.76 -27.19
C LYS A 163 0.57 -18.91 -27.92
N ALA A 164 0.52 -19.66 -29.03
CA ALA A 164 -0.71 -19.97 -29.74
C ALA A 164 -1.65 -20.87 -28.92
N GLU A 165 -1.11 -21.88 -28.24
CA GLU A 165 -1.86 -22.74 -27.31
C GLU A 165 -2.39 -21.96 -26.10
N GLU A 166 -1.58 -21.05 -25.53
CA GLU A 166 -1.99 -20.17 -24.44
C GLU A 166 -3.06 -19.17 -24.88
N ALA A 167 -2.98 -18.63 -26.10
CA ALA A 167 -4.02 -17.78 -26.68
C ALA A 167 -5.33 -18.55 -26.90
N GLN A 168 -5.27 -19.78 -27.42
CA GLN A 168 -6.43 -20.65 -27.59
C GLN A 168 -7.07 -21.06 -26.25
N PHE A 169 -6.27 -21.21 -25.19
CA PHE A 169 -6.80 -21.51 -23.84
C PHE A 169 -7.34 -20.27 -23.11
N ARG A 170 -6.81 -19.09 -23.43
CA ARG A 170 -7.26 -17.80 -22.88
C ARG A 170 -8.59 -17.36 -23.48
N ASP A 171 -8.91 -17.77 -24.70
CA ASP A 171 -10.20 -17.48 -25.32
C ASP A 171 -11.33 -18.29 -24.67
N PRO A 172 -12.29 -17.62 -23.99
CA PRO A 172 -13.37 -18.30 -23.29
C PRO A 172 -14.36 -19.01 -24.24
N ALA A 173 -14.27 -18.75 -25.55
CA ALA A 173 -15.05 -19.42 -26.59
C ALA A 173 -14.52 -20.82 -26.93
N ALA A 174 -13.19 -20.98 -27.03
CA ALA A 174 -12.56 -22.27 -27.32
C ALA A 174 -12.60 -23.23 -26.12
N ALA A 175 -12.61 -22.70 -24.89
CA ALA A 175 -12.83 -23.49 -23.68
C ALA A 175 -14.26 -24.07 -23.59
N LYS A 176 -15.28 -23.38 -24.13
CA LYS A 176 -16.67 -23.85 -24.16
C LYS A 176 -16.90 -25.01 -25.12
N GLU A 177 -16.14 -25.09 -26.21
CA GLU A 177 -16.34 -26.10 -27.25
C GLU A 177 -15.85 -27.50 -26.83
N LYS A 178 -14.91 -27.57 -25.88
CA LYS A 178 -14.31 -28.84 -25.40
C LYS A 178 -14.92 -29.37 -24.09
N THR A 179 -15.79 -28.61 -23.43
CA THR A 179 -16.40 -29.02 -22.16
C THR A 179 -17.90 -29.24 -22.32
N GLN A 180 -18.38 -30.47 -22.17
CA GLN A 180 -19.81 -30.75 -22.05
C GLN A 180 -20.40 -29.98 -20.86
N GLU A 181 -21.49 -29.24 -21.07
CA GLU A 181 -22.11 -28.41 -20.03
C GLU A 181 -22.56 -29.28 -18.84
N THR A 182 -21.88 -29.12 -17.70
CA THR A 182 -22.23 -29.84 -16.47
C THR A 182 -23.37 -29.09 -15.78
N ILE A 183 -24.55 -29.70 -15.77
CA ILE A 183 -25.76 -29.14 -15.15
C ILE A 183 -25.74 -29.43 -13.65
N TYR A 184 -25.58 -28.40 -12.83
CA TYR A 184 -25.68 -28.52 -11.37
C TYR A 184 -27.11 -28.29 -10.92
N ARG A 185 -27.63 -29.16 -10.05
CA ARG A 185 -28.97 -29.06 -9.44
C ARG A 185 -28.85 -28.90 -7.93
N ASP A 186 -29.76 -28.14 -7.32
CA ASP A 186 -29.87 -28.10 -5.86
C ASP A 186 -30.54 -29.36 -5.30
N ALA A 187 -30.56 -29.49 -3.97
CA ALA A 187 -31.23 -30.59 -3.26
C ALA A 187 -32.76 -30.67 -3.54
N SER A 188 -33.34 -29.65 -4.16
CA SER A 188 -34.74 -29.62 -4.61
C SER A 188 -34.91 -29.91 -6.11
N GLY A 189 -33.82 -30.15 -6.84
CA GLY A 189 -33.80 -30.48 -8.27
C GLY A 189 -33.80 -29.28 -9.22
N ARG A 190 -33.76 -28.03 -8.72
CA ARG A 190 -33.72 -26.83 -9.56
C ARG A 190 -32.31 -26.65 -10.14
N ILE A 191 -32.25 -26.41 -11.46
CA ILE A 191 -31.00 -26.18 -12.19
C ILE A 191 -30.40 -24.84 -11.73
N ILE A 192 -29.18 -24.87 -11.20
CA ILE A 192 -28.42 -23.68 -10.82
C ILE A 192 -27.35 -23.43 -11.88
N ASN A 193 -27.41 -22.26 -12.52
CA ASN A 193 -26.32 -21.77 -13.34
C ASN A 193 -25.13 -21.39 -12.45
N VAL A 194 -24.08 -22.22 -12.42
CA VAL A 194 -22.89 -22.02 -11.57
C VAL A 194 -22.19 -20.69 -11.86
N ALA A 195 -22.16 -20.26 -13.12
CA ALA A 195 -21.62 -18.96 -13.51
C ALA A 195 -22.39 -17.79 -12.87
N MET A 196 -23.72 -17.88 -12.82
CA MET A 196 -24.57 -16.84 -12.21
C MET A 196 -24.42 -16.83 -10.69
N LYS A 197 -24.40 -18.00 -10.04
CA LYS A 197 -24.21 -18.10 -8.58
C LYS A 197 -22.81 -17.64 -8.14
N ARG A 198 -21.78 -17.90 -8.96
CA ARG A 198 -20.42 -17.39 -8.71
C ARG A 198 -20.31 -15.89 -8.93
N ALA A 199 -20.99 -15.35 -9.94
CA ALA A 199 -21.05 -13.91 -10.17
C ALA A 199 -21.83 -13.19 -9.04
N GLU A 200 -22.92 -13.77 -8.56
CA GLU A 200 -23.69 -13.26 -7.41
C GLU A 200 -22.88 -13.35 -6.12
N ALA A 201 -22.16 -14.45 -5.88
CA ALA A 201 -21.26 -14.57 -4.74
C ALA A 201 -20.12 -13.54 -4.77
N ARG A 202 -19.52 -13.29 -5.95
CA ARG A 202 -18.47 -12.26 -6.12
C ARG A 202 -19.04 -10.85 -5.88
N ARG A 203 -20.23 -10.55 -6.40
CA ARG A 203 -20.91 -9.26 -6.16
C ARG A 203 -21.27 -9.09 -4.68
N ALA A 204 -21.79 -10.13 -4.03
CA ALA A 204 -22.12 -10.10 -2.60
C ALA A 204 -20.86 -9.94 -1.72
N GLU A 205 -19.73 -10.51 -2.12
CA GLU A 205 -18.45 -10.31 -1.45
C GLU A 205 -17.90 -8.89 -1.67
N GLU A 206 -17.95 -8.37 -2.90
CA GLU A 206 -17.59 -6.98 -3.21
C GLU A 206 -18.47 -5.98 -2.44
N GLU A 207 -19.78 -6.20 -2.38
CA GLU A 207 -20.71 -5.37 -1.61
C GLU A 207 -20.40 -5.43 -0.11
N LYS A 208 -20.12 -6.62 0.46
CA LYS A 208 -19.71 -6.74 1.86
C LYS A 208 -18.41 -5.97 2.13
N ARG A 209 -17.42 -6.10 1.26
CA ARG A 209 -16.15 -5.36 1.37
C ARG A 209 -16.38 -3.85 1.32
N VAL A 210 -17.20 -3.37 0.38
CA VAL A 210 -17.55 -1.95 0.28
C VAL A 210 -18.31 -1.48 1.52
N GLN A 211 -19.20 -2.29 2.10
CA GLN A 211 -19.90 -1.93 3.33
C GLN A 211 -18.97 -1.93 4.55
N GLU A 212 -18.04 -2.87 4.64
CA GLU A 212 -17.00 -2.89 5.69
C GLU A 212 -16.07 -1.67 5.57
N GLU A 213 -15.67 -1.30 4.35
CA GLU A 213 -14.90 -0.09 4.09
C GLU A 213 -15.68 1.17 4.48
N LYS A 214 -16.96 1.28 4.09
CA LYS A 214 -17.84 2.39 4.51
C LYS A 214 -18.02 2.43 6.03
N ALA A 215 -18.16 1.29 6.68
CA ALA A 215 -18.28 1.22 8.14
C ALA A 215 -16.97 1.68 8.82
N ARG A 216 -15.81 1.30 8.26
CA ARG A 216 -14.51 1.77 8.72
C ARG A 216 -14.33 3.27 8.52
N GLU A 217 -14.73 3.79 7.37
CA GLU A 217 -14.66 5.23 7.08
C GLU A 217 -15.61 6.05 7.95
N ALA A 218 -16.82 5.54 8.21
CA ALA A 218 -17.76 6.17 9.13
C ALA A 218 -17.28 6.18 10.60
N LEU A 219 -16.41 5.24 10.98
CA LEU A 219 -15.78 5.22 12.30
C LEU A 219 -14.60 6.19 12.42
N MET A 220 -14.00 6.60 11.29
CA MET A 220 -12.90 7.57 11.28
C MET A 220 -13.41 8.98 11.59
N GLY A 221 -12.55 9.81 12.19
CA GLY A 221 -12.92 11.18 12.53
C GLY A 221 -12.91 12.11 11.31
N ASP A 222 -13.89 13.01 11.21
CA ASP A 222 -13.99 14.00 10.11
C ASP A 222 -12.69 14.80 9.87
N VAL A 223 -12.00 15.18 10.96
CA VAL A 223 -10.72 15.91 10.88
C VAL A 223 -9.64 15.05 10.24
N GLN A 224 -9.60 13.75 10.55
CA GLN A 224 -8.62 12.81 9.98
C GLN A 224 -8.90 12.58 8.50
N LEU A 225 -10.17 12.49 8.10
CA LEU A 225 -10.57 12.39 6.69
C LEU A 225 -10.14 13.63 5.91
N LYS A 226 -10.42 14.83 6.42
CA LYS A 226 -9.99 16.09 5.80
C LYS A 226 -8.47 16.22 5.72
N GLN A 227 -7.74 15.81 6.77
CA GLN A 227 -6.28 15.79 6.75
C GLN A 227 -5.72 14.78 5.74
N ARG A 228 -6.36 13.63 5.57
CA ARG A 228 -6.01 12.63 4.55
C ARG A 228 -6.19 13.17 3.14
N GLU A 229 -7.30 13.89 2.91
CA GLU A 229 -7.57 14.55 1.63
C GLU A 229 -6.58 15.67 1.34
N ALA A 230 -6.32 16.55 2.31
CA ALA A 230 -5.33 17.63 2.19
C ALA A 230 -3.93 17.07 1.90
N ARG A 231 -3.50 16.05 2.64
CA ARG A 231 -2.21 15.37 2.39
C ARG A 231 -2.15 14.78 0.99
N ARG A 232 -3.25 14.21 0.48
CA ARG A 232 -3.29 13.67 -0.89
C ARG A 232 -3.12 14.78 -1.92
N GLN A 233 -3.75 15.93 -1.72
CA GLN A 233 -3.59 17.10 -2.59
C GLN A 233 -2.15 17.62 -2.51
N GLU A 234 -1.62 17.82 -1.30
CA GLU A 234 -0.22 18.21 -1.09
C GLU A 234 0.77 17.27 -1.82
N LEU A 235 0.55 15.95 -1.80
CA LEU A 235 1.41 15.02 -2.54
C LEU A 235 1.29 15.15 -4.07
N GLN A 236 0.11 15.51 -4.58
CA GLN A 236 -0.07 15.82 -6.00
C GLN A 236 0.61 17.13 -6.37
N ASP A 237 0.52 18.13 -5.51
CA ASP A 237 1.14 19.44 -5.70
C ASP A 237 2.67 19.31 -5.62
N ILE A 238 3.19 18.59 -4.61
CA ILE A 238 4.63 18.30 -4.46
C ILE A 238 5.18 17.57 -5.69
N LYS A 239 4.39 16.69 -6.33
CA LYS A 239 4.83 16.01 -7.57
C LYS A 239 5.06 17.01 -8.71
N ALA A 240 4.34 18.13 -8.73
CA ALA A 240 4.49 19.19 -9.72
C ALA A 240 5.49 20.28 -9.28
N MET A 241 5.72 20.44 -7.97
CA MET A 241 6.61 21.47 -7.42
C MET A 241 8.10 21.17 -7.69
N PRO A 242 8.92 22.22 -7.87
CA PRO A 242 10.37 22.08 -7.93
C PRO A 242 10.96 21.67 -6.57
N VAL A 243 12.13 21.05 -6.59
CA VAL A 243 12.82 20.57 -5.36
C VAL A 243 13.16 21.71 -4.40
N ALA A 244 13.52 22.88 -4.93
CA ALA A 244 13.85 24.05 -4.14
C ALA A 244 12.79 25.14 -4.37
N ARG A 245 12.28 25.69 -3.27
CA ARG A 245 11.44 26.90 -3.29
C ARG A 245 12.33 28.14 -3.33
N THR A 246 12.07 29.05 -4.26
CA THR A 246 12.84 30.30 -4.41
C THR A 246 12.11 31.46 -3.74
N ILE A 247 12.77 32.63 -3.70
CA ILE A 247 12.16 33.87 -3.19
C ILE A 247 10.96 34.30 -4.05
N GLU A 248 10.91 33.85 -5.29
CA GLU A 248 9.86 34.17 -6.27
C GLU A 248 8.67 33.20 -6.23
N ASP A 249 8.69 32.19 -5.34
CA ASP A 249 7.61 31.21 -5.19
C ASP A 249 6.28 31.91 -4.82
N GLU A 250 5.30 31.82 -5.72
CA GLU A 250 4.04 32.54 -5.63
C GLU A 250 3.23 32.10 -4.40
N ASP A 251 3.14 30.80 -4.15
CA ASP A 251 2.36 30.22 -3.04
C ASP A 251 2.87 30.71 -1.69
N ILE A 252 4.19 30.66 -1.49
CA ILE A 252 4.83 31.17 -0.26
C ILE A 252 4.62 32.67 -0.12
N ASN A 253 4.76 33.43 -1.21
CA ASN A 253 4.62 34.88 -1.18
C ASN A 253 3.19 35.33 -0.92
N GLU A 254 2.20 34.58 -1.39
CA GLU A 254 0.80 34.78 -1.05
C GLU A 254 0.51 34.44 0.42
N GLU A 255 1.01 33.31 0.90
CA GLU A 255 0.87 32.94 2.32
C GLU A 255 1.50 33.99 3.23
N MET A 256 2.70 34.47 2.88
CA MET A 256 3.35 35.55 3.60
C MET A 256 2.52 36.82 3.53
N ARG A 257 2.01 37.25 2.37
CA ARG A 257 1.15 38.44 2.30
C ARG A 257 -0.11 38.30 3.17
N ALA A 258 -0.70 37.11 3.25
CA ALA A 258 -1.91 36.85 4.02
C ALA A 258 -1.73 36.79 5.55
N ARG A 259 -0.50 36.66 6.08
CA ARG A 259 -0.27 36.64 7.54
C ARG A 259 -0.66 37.97 8.18
N ASP A 260 -1.43 37.92 9.27
CA ASP A 260 -1.75 39.12 10.04
C ASP A 260 -0.51 39.57 10.85
N ARG A 261 -0.14 40.84 10.75
CA ARG A 261 0.94 41.45 11.56
C ARG A 261 0.31 42.32 12.63
N TRP A 262 0.76 42.14 13.88
CA TRP A 262 0.19 42.87 15.02
C TRP A 262 0.45 44.38 14.98
N ASN A 263 1.56 44.80 14.36
CA ASN A 263 2.04 46.19 14.27
C ASN A 263 1.74 46.86 12.91
N ASP A 264 0.82 46.31 12.11
CA ASP A 264 0.50 46.89 10.81
C ASP A 264 -0.59 47.98 10.95
N PRO A 265 -0.28 49.27 10.72
CA PRO A 265 -1.27 50.34 10.78
C PRO A 265 -2.35 50.21 9.70
N ALA A 266 -2.06 49.52 8.59
CA ALA A 266 -3.03 49.27 7.53
C ALA A 266 -4.09 48.23 7.93
N ALA A 267 -3.81 47.41 8.96
CA ALA A 267 -4.70 46.31 9.36
C ALA A 267 -6.08 46.78 9.81
N GLU A 268 -6.21 48.00 10.34
CA GLU A 268 -7.50 48.58 10.74
C GLU A 268 -8.38 48.98 9.55
N PHE A 269 -7.78 49.26 8.39
CA PHE A 269 -8.51 49.64 7.18
C PHE A 269 -9.02 48.42 6.39
N LEU A 270 -8.59 47.21 6.75
CA LEU A 270 -9.03 45.98 6.09
C LEU A 270 -10.47 45.66 6.50
N THR A 271 -11.36 45.64 5.51
CA THR A 271 -12.79 45.33 5.70
C THR A 271 -13.06 43.82 5.78
N ALA A 272 -12.18 43.01 5.20
CA ALA A 272 -12.27 41.56 5.20
C ALA A 272 -11.37 40.97 6.30
N ARG A 273 -11.96 40.70 7.47
CA ARG A 273 -11.27 39.97 8.55
C ARG A 273 -11.70 38.51 8.55
N ARG A 274 -10.74 37.61 8.72
CA ARG A 274 -11.00 36.17 8.82
C ARG A 274 -11.95 35.91 10.00
N GLU A 275 -13.08 35.26 9.74
CA GLU A 275 -14.10 34.99 10.75
C GLU A 275 -13.53 34.12 11.87
N LYS A 276 -13.53 34.67 13.10
CA LYS A 276 -13.00 33.96 14.27
C LYS A 276 -14.02 32.95 14.76
N GLY A 277 -13.62 31.68 14.81
CA GLY A 277 -14.35 30.64 15.56
C GLY A 277 -15.11 29.61 14.73
N ALA A 278 -14.77 29.42 13.45
CA ALA A 278 -15.08 28.16 12.77
C ALA A 278 -13.95 27.15 12.94
N SER A 279 -14.29 25.88 13.12
CA SER A 279 -13.32 24.77 13.11
C SER A 279 -12.85 24.46 11.69
N MET A 280 -11.80 23.65 11.56
CA MET A 280 -11.38 23.07 10.27
C MET A 280 -12.51 22.27 9.59
N THR A 281 -13.46 21.76 10.39
CA THR A 281 -14.65 21.07 9.90
C THR A 281 -15.80 22.01 9.51
N GLY A 282 -15.70 23.31 9.77
CA GLY A 282 -16.75 24.32 9.53
C GLY A 282 -17.74 24.44 10.70
N ARG A 283 -17.48 23.79 11.83
CA ARG A 283 -18.37 23.79 13.00
C ARG A 283 -18.05 24.99 13.90
N PRO A 284 -19.05 25.61 14.53
CA PRO A 284 -18.81 26.75 15.42
C PRO A 284 -18.06 26.33 16.69
N LEU A 285 -17.06 27.13 17.06
CA LEU A 285 -16.20 26.97 18.23
C LEU A 285 -16.62 27.91 19.35
N TYR A 286 -16.22 27.57 20.57
CA TYR A 286 -16.40 28.42 21.73
C TYR A 286 -15.57 29.70 21.61
N GLN A 287 -16.19 30.84 21.94
CA GLN A 287 -15.60 32.16 21.77
C GLN A 287 -14.95 32.71 23.04
N GLY A 288 -15.27 32.15 24.21
CA GLY A 288 -14.67 32.57 25.47
C GLY A 288 -13.27 32.00 25.70
N ALA A 289 -12.66 32.40 26.82
CA ALA A 289 -11.40 31.83 27.28
C ALA A 289 -11.58 30.36 27.70
N PHE A 290 -10.59 29.53 27.40
CA PHE A 290 -10.58 28.10 27.71
C PHE A 290 -9.19 27.68 28.21
N GLN A 291 -9.12 26.59 28.97
CA GLN A 291 -7.85 26.04 29.44
C GLN A 291 -7.06 25.44 28.27
N PRO A 292 -5.73 25.63 28.21
CA PRO A 292 -4.91 25.01 27.18
C PRO A 292 -4.93 23.48 27.31
N ASN A 293 -4.83 22.79 26.19
CA ASN A 293 -4.71 21.34 26.12
C ASN A 293 -3.55 20.94 25.20
N ARG A 294 -3.06 19.71 25.35
CA ARG A 294 -1.95 19.16 24.55
C ARG A 294 -2.09 19.33 23.03
N TYR A 295 -3.33 19.29 22.54
CA TYR A 295 -3.62 19.27 21.11
C TYR A 295 -4.07 20.61 20.53
N GLY A 296 -4.11 21.69 21.33
CA GLY A 296 -4.61 22.99 20.91
C GLY A 296 -6.08 23.00 20.44
N ILE A 297 -6.87 21.98 20.81
CA ILE A 297 -8.26 21.83 20.36
C ILE A 297 -9.13 22.80 21.15
N ARG A 298 -9.77 23.73 20.44
CA ARG A 298 -10.73 24.66 21.03
C ARG A 298 -12.04 23.93 21.38
N PRO A 299 -12.68 24.26 22.52
CA PRO A 299 -14.00 23.71 22.84
C PRO A 299 -15.04 24.05 21.77
N GLY A 300 -16.04 23.18 21.63
CA GLY A 300 -17.18 23.45 20.73
C GLY A 300 -18.06 24.58 21.27
N HIS A 301 -18.79 25.27 20.39
CA HIS A 301 -19.61 26.44 20.74
C HIS A 301 -20.60 26.22 21.91
N ARG A 302 -21.03 24.98 22.16
CA ARG A 302 -22.01 24.63 23.21
C ARG A 302 -21.38 24.41 24.59
N TRP A 303 -20.07 24.57 24.74
CA TRP A 303 -19.42 24.45 26.04
C TRP A 303 -19.80 25.65 26.93
N ASP A 304 -20.05 25.38 28.21
CA ASP A 304 -20.54 26.36 29.19
C ASP A 304 -19.44 27.14 29.90
N GLY A 305 -18.16 26.87 29.58
CA GLY A 305 -17.00 27.52 30.18
C GLY A 305 -16.56 26.94 31.53
N VAL A 306 -17.27 25.95 32.08
CA VAL A 306 -16.91 25.33 33.36
C VAL A 306 -15.98 24.15 33.12
N ASP A 307 -14.79 24.21 33.73
CA ASP A 307 -13.83 23.11 33.71
C ASP A 307 -14.28 21.96 34.60
N ARG A 308 -14.34 20.76 34.03
CA ARG A 308 -14.74 19.50 34.69
C ARG A 308 -13.65 18.43 34.59
N GLY A 309 -12.42 18.83 34.32
CA GLY A 309 -11.28 17.92 34.24
C GLY A 309 -10.75 17.47 35.60
N ASN A 310 -10.07 16.32 35.63
CA ASN A 310 -9.34 15.81 36.79
C ASN A 310 -7.97 16.52 37.02
N GLY A 311 -7.74 17.69 36.42
CA GLY A 311 -6.45 18.40 36.52
C GLY A 311 -5.28 17.80 35.72
N PHE A 312 -5.43 16.64 35.09
CA PHE A 312 -4.33 15.94 34.37
C PHE A 312 -3.58 16.82 33.35
N GLU A 313 -4.29 17.60 32.53
CA GLU A 313 -3.65 18.45 31.51
C GLU A 313 -2.74 19.51 32.16
N LYS A 314 -3.15 20.08 33.31
CA LYS A 314 -2.35 21.05 34.07
C LYS A 314 -1.07 20.40 34.60
N ASP A 315 -1.19 19.22 35.21
CA ASP A 315 -0.04 18.48 35.74
C ASP A 315 0.91 18.03 34.62
N TRP A 316 0.37 17.67 33.46
CA TRP A 316 1.16 17.32 32.28
C TRP A 316 2.02 18.51 31.80
N PHE A 317 1.43 19.71 31.70
CA PHE A 317 2.19 20.91 31.35
C PHE A 317 3.25 21.26 32.40
N ALA A 318 2.91 21.14 33.69
CA ALA A 318 3.86 21.37 34.77
C ALA A 318 5.05 20.40 34.71
N ALA A 319 4.79 19.11 34.46
CA ALA A 319 5.82 18.09 34.30
C ALA A 319 6.72 18.36 33.09
N ARG A 320 6.14 18.77 31.95
CA ARG A 320 6.91 19.08 30.74
C ARG A 320 7.77 20.34 30.91
N ASN A 321 7.22 21.38 31.55
CA ASN A 321 7.98 22.58 31.88
C ASN A 321 9.12 22.28 32.86
N LYS A 322 8.87 21.40 33.86
CA LYS A 322 9.91 20.92 34.77
C LYS A 322 11.04 20.21 34.01
N LYS A 323 10.72 19.31 33.08
CA LYS A 323 11.73 18.63 32.25
C LYS A 323 12.54 19.62 31.42
N SER A 324 11.88 20.55 30.73
CA SER A 324 12.56 21.58 29.93
C SER A 324 13.48 22.44 30.79
N ARG A 325 13.01 22.86 31.97
CA ARG A 325 13.81 23.65 32.91
C ARG A 325 15.04 22.90 33.39
N LEU A 326 14.90 21.61 33.72
CA LEU A 326 16.02 20.78 34.16
C LEU A 326 17.06 20.64 33.05
N ALA A 327 16.66 20.37 31.81
CA ALA A 327 17.58 20.30 30.67
C ALA A 327 18.35 21.62 30.45
N THR A 328 17.67 22.78 30.61
CA THR A 328 18.35 24.07 30.52
C THR A 328 19.33 24.31 31.67
N LEU A 329 18.97 23.93 32.90
CA LEU A 329 19.85 24.04 34.05
C LEU A 329 21.06 23.11 33.93
N GLU A 330 20.85 21.88 33.48
CA GLU A 330 21.91 20.91 33.21
C GLU A 330 22.89 21.43 32.15
N TYR A 331 22.37 21.98 31.04
CA TYR A 331 23.21 22.64 30.04
C TYR A 331 23.98 23.83 30.61
N GLN A 332 23.34 24.67 31.44
CA GLN A 332 24.03 25.80 32.09
C GLN A 332 25.14 25.32 33.02
N TRP A 333 24.89 24.28 33.83
CA TRP A 333 25.91 23.70 34.70
C TRP A 333 27.05 23.05 33.93
N GLN A 334 26.77 22.38 32.82
CA GLN A 334 27.79 21.78 31.96
C GLN A 334 28.71 22.82 31.30
N MET A 335 28.18 24.01 30.99
CA MET A 335 28.96 25.08 30.36
C MET A 335 29.73 25.94 31.38
N ASP A 336 29.34 25.90 32.65
CA ASP A 336 30.01 26.61 33.75
C ASP A 336 31.20 25.82 34.35
N GLU A 337 31.32 24.51 34.08
CA GLU A 337 32.50 23.67 34.38
C GLU A 337 33.52 23.62 33.23
#